data_AF-A0A7C2KNF6-F1
#
_entry.id   AF-A0A7C2KNF6-F1
#
_cell.length_a   1.000
_cell.length_b   1.000
_cell.length_c   1.000
_cell.angle_alpha   90.00
_cell.angle_beta   90.00
_cell.angle_gamma   90.00
#
_symmetry.space_group_name_H-M   'P 1'
#
loop_
_entity.id
_entity.type
_entity.pdbx_description
1 polymer ?
#
loop_
_entity_poly.entity_id
_entity_poly.type
_entity_poly.pdbx_seq_one_letter_code
_entity_poly.pdbx_strand_id
1 'polypeptide(L)' 'MTVTINKKEYITELEQALEHFYEAKAVGDKEQIKYFQGYSKGIIEIMKKLEIVNDEELKDIVNNIELDFPSIFRSKTTK' A
#
# COMPACT_ATOMS: atom_id res chain seq x y z
N MET A 1 14.05 0.66 -25.97
CA MET A 1 12.76 0.18 -25.43
C MET A 1 12.28 1.19 -24.41
N THR A 2 11.24 1.95 -24.74
CA THR A 2 10.60 2.85 -23.78
C THR A 2 9.61 2.01 -22.99
N VAL A 3 9.90 1.72 -21.73
CA VAL A 3 8.95 1.04 -20.85
C VAL A 3 7.85 2.06 -20.54
N THR A 4 6.68 1.93 -21.16
CA THR A 4 5.52 2.75 -20.82
C THR A 4 4.98 2.25 -19.50
N ILE A 5 5.31 2.95 -18.42
CA ILE A 5 4.84 2.61 -17.07
C ILE A 5 3.35 2.96 -16.98
N ASN A 6 2.51 1.95 -16.81
CA ASN A 6 1.07 2.14 -16.67
C ASN A 6 0.72 2.50 -15.23
N LYS A 7 0.66 3.80 -14.93
CA LYS A 7 0.30 4.32 -13.60
C LYS A 7 -0.98 3.70 -13.01
N LYS A 8 -1.97 3.40 -13.86
CA LYS A 8 -3.27 2.88 -13.41
C LYS A 8 -3.16 1.47 -12.82
N GLU A 9 -2.34 0.60 -13.40
CA GLU A 9 -2.16 -0.78 -12.91
C GLU A 9 -1.56 -0.79 -11.50
N TYR A 10 -0.52 0.01 -11.25
CA TYR A 10 0.09 0.10 -9.92
C TYR A 10 -0.85 0.66 -8.86
N ILE A 11 -1.68 1.64 -9.22
CA ILE A 11 -2.70 2.17 -8.29
C ILE A 11 -3.73 1.09 -7.96
N THR A 12 -4.25 0.38 -8.98
CA THR A 12 -5.22 -0.70 -8.77
C THR A 12 -4.64 -1.84 -7.94
N GLU A 13 -3.38 -2.24 -8.18
CA GLU A 13 -2.72 -3.25 -7.34
C GLU A 13 -2.56 -2.78 -5.89
N LEU A 14 -2.22 -1.50 -5.68
CA LEU A 14 -2.13 -0.94 -4.34
C LEU A 14 -3.49 -0.93 -3.64
N GLU A 15 -4.54 -0.51 -4.32
CA GLU A 15 -5.92 -0.50 -3.80
C GLU A 15 -6.35 -1.90 -3.36
N GLN A 16 -6.15 -2.92 -4.21
CA GLN A 16 -6.47 -4.31 -3.89
C GLN A 16 -5.65 -4.84 -2.70
N ALA A 17 -4.36 -4.53 -2.64
CA ALA A 17 -3.51 -4.96 -1.53
C ALA A 17 -3.98 -4.35 -0.20
N LEU A 18 -4.41 -3.09 -0.23
CA LEU A 18 -4.91 -2.36 0.93
C LEU A 18 -6.28 -2.88 1.38
N GLU A 19 -7.17 -3.22 0.44
CA GLU A 19 -8.45 -3.88 0.71
C GLU A 19 -8.26 -5.22 1.41
N HIS A 20 -7.41 -6.10 0.88
CA HIS A 20 -7.11 -7.39 1.52
C HIS A 20 -6.44 -7.25 2.89
N PHE A 21 -5.59 -6.24 3.08
CA PHE A 21 -5.05 -5.92 4.39
C PHE A 21 -6.16 -5.57 5.40
N TYR A 22 -7.17 -4.81 4.97
CA TYR A 22 -8.31 -4.45 5.79
C TYR A 22 -9.17 -5.66 6.14
N GLU A 23 -9.51 -6.48 5.14
CA GLU A 23 -10.26 -7.72 5.35
C GLU A 23 -9.54 -8.64 6.35
N ALA A 24 -8.23 -8.83 6.18
CA ALA A 24 -7.41 -9.60 7.09
C ALA A 24 -7.41 -9.03 8.52
N LYS A 25 -7.40 -7.70 8.67
CA LYS A 25 -7.56 -7.04 9.98
C LYS A 25 -8.93 -7.27 10.59
N ALA A 26 -9.99 -7.18 9.81
CA ALA A 26 -11.37 -7.36 10.27
C ALA A 26 -11.59 -8.77 10.83
N VAL A 27 -10.99 -9.79 10.21
CA VAL A 27 -11.08 -11.19 10.67
C VAL A 27 -9.95 -11.61 11.62
N GLY A 28 -8.96 -10.75 11.85
CA GLY A 28 -7.84 -11.02 12.75
C GLY A 28 -6.78 -11.99 12.22
N ASP A 29 -6.69 -12.16 10.89
CA ASP A 29 -5.73 -13.06 10.24
C ASP A 29 -4.32 -12.45 10.25
N LYS A 30 -3.51 -12.86 11.25
CA LYS A 30 -2.16 -12.31 11.47
C LYS A 30 -1.18 -12.59 10.33
N GLU A 31 -1.37 -13.67 9.57
CA GLU A 31 -0.48 -14.02 8.47
C GLU A 31 -0.77 -13.12 7.27
N GLN A 32 -2.04 -13.02 6.90
CA GLN A 32 -2.46 -12.13 5.80
C GLN A 32 -2.23 -10.65 6.12
N ILE A 33 -2.43 -10.22 7.36
CA ILE A 33 -2.09 -8.85 7.80
C ILE A 33 -0.61 -8.54 7.51
N LYS A 34 0.31 -9.44 7.86
CA LYS A 34 1.75 -9.23 7.63
C LYS A 34 2.08 -9.26 6.14
N TYR A 35 1.49 -10.21 5.41
CA TYR A 35 1.69 -10.35 3.98
C TYR A 35 1.28 -9.09 3.24
N PHE A 36 0.02 -8.67 3.38
CA PHE A 36 -0.50 -7.51 2.67
C PHE A 36 0.12 -6.20 3.16
N GLN A 37 0.47 -6.06 4.44
CA GLN A 37 1.25 -4.91 4.91
C GLN A 37 2.61 -4.80 4.20
N GLY A 38 3.32 -5.92 4.01
CA GLY A 38 4.58 -5.96 3.27
C GLY A 38 4.39 -5.69 1.77
N TYR A 39 3.37 -6.29 1.19
CA TYR A 39 3.05 -6.15 -0.23
C TYR A 39 2.68 -4.70 -0.59
N SER A 40 1.77 -4.06 0.17
CA SER A 40 1.44 -2.65 -0.02
C SER A 40 2.67 -1.75 0.11
N LYS A 41 3.57 -2.01 1.06
CA LYS A 41 4.83 -1.25 1.18
C LYS A 41 5.71 -1.38 -0.06
N GLY A 42 5.87 -2.60 -0.58
CA GLY A 42 6.65 -2.86 -1.79
C GLY A 42 6.12 -2.13 -3.01
N ILE A 43 4.79 -2.17 -3.22
CA ILE A 43 4.14 -1.44 -4.32
C ILE A 43 4.40 0.06 -4.19
N ILE A 44 4.23 0.62 -2.98
CA ILE A 44 4.46 2.05 -2.71
C ILE A 44 5.91 2.45 -2.98
N GLU A 45 6.89 1.65 -2.56
CA GLU A 45 8.31 1.92 -2.84
C GLU A 45 8.60 1.95 -4.34
N ILE A 46 8.00 1.03 -5.12
CA ILE A 46 8.13 1.00 -6.58
C ILE A 46 7.46 2.24 -7.18
N MET A 47 6.24 2.56 -6.77
CA MET A 47 5.50 3.72 -7.27
C MET A 47 6.24 5.04 -7.00
N LYS A 48 6.88 5.19 -5.84
CA LYS A 48 7.73 6.34 -5.52
C LYS A 48 8.99 6.39 -6.38
N LYS A 49 9.70 5.27 -6.53
CA LYS A 49 10.93 5.18 -7.34
C LYS A 49 10.69 5.46 -8.82
N LEU A 50 9.51 5.09 -9.31
CA LEU A 50 9.08 5.30 -10.68
C LEU A 50 8.35 6.64 -10.88
N GLU A 51 8.29 7.48 -9.84
CA GLU A 51 7.59 8.79 -9.87
C GLU A 51 6.13 8.68 -10.35
N ILE A 52 5.51 7.52 -10.10
CA ILE A 52 4.10 7.25 -10.44
C ILE A 52 3.18 8.07 -9.54
N VAL A 53 3.54 8.21 -8.27
CA VAL A 53 2.80 9.00 -7.27
C VAL A 53 3.73 9.85 -6.44
N ASN A 54 3.25 11.03 -6.04
CA ASN A 54 3.87 11.83 -4.99
C ASN A 54 3.28 11.47 -3.60
N ASP A 55 3.81 12.08 -2.54
CA ASP A 55 3.38 11.82 -1.17
C ASP A 55 1.94 12.28 -0.87
N GLU A 56 1.41 13.27 -1.60
CA GLU A 56 0.02 13.73 -1.44
C GLU A 56 -0.96 12.76 -2.11
N GLU A 57 -0.71 12.37 -3.36
CA GLU A 57 -1.49 11.35 -4.08
C GLU A 57 -1.52 10.03 -3.30
N LEU A 58 -0.39 9.63 -2.71
CA LEU A 58 -0.33 8.42 -1.90
C LEU A 58 -1.18 8.53 -0.64
N LYS A 59 -1.19 9.68 0.03
CA LYS A 59 -2.06 9.92 1.19
C LYS A 59 -3.52 9.83 0.78
N ASP A 60 -3.90 10.41 -0.36
CA ASP A 60 -5.28 10.35 -0.85
C ASP A 60 -5.71 8.92 -1.16
N ILE A 61 -4.85 8.12 -1.82
CA ILE A 61 -5.14 6.70 -2.10
C ILE A 61 -5.40 5.92 -0.80
N VAL A 62 -4.56 6.11 0.22
CA VAL A 62 -4.72 5.38 1.48
C VAL A 62 -5.92 5.91 2.30
N ASN A 63 -6.16 7.22 2.30
CA ASN A 63 -7.30 7.84 2.99
C ASN A 63 -8.63 7.44 2.35
N ASN A 64 -8.69 7.29 1.02
CA ASN A 64 -9.89 6.88 0.30
C ASN A 64 -10.36 5.46 0.66
N ILE A 65 -9.47 4.62 1.19
CA ILE A 65 -9.78 3.26 1.65
C ILE A 65 -10.14 3.28 3.15
N GLU A 66 -10.35 4.45 3.75
CA GLU A 66 -10.55 4.65 5.19
C GLU A 66 -9.46 3.99 6.06
N LEU A 67 -8.25 3.85 5.50
CA LEU A 67 -7.14 3.20 6.18
C LEU A 67 -6.31 4.23 6.93
N ASP A 68 -6.04 3.93 8.19
CA ASP A 68 -5.09 4.68 9.00
C ASP A 68 -3.68 4.51 8.40
N PHE A 69 -3.27 5.47 7.56
CA PHE A 69 -1.95 5.53 6.91
C PHE A 69 -0.82 5.23 7.91
N PRO A 70 -0.74 5.87 9.09
CA PRO A 70 0.26 5.54 10.11
C PRO A 70 0.32 4.05 10.48
N SER A 71 -0.81 3.34 10.50
CA SER A 71 -0.88 1.93 10.88
C SER A 71 -0.23 0.98 9.88
N ILE A 72 -0.23 1.33 8.58
CA ILE A 72 0.48 0.56 7.55
C ILE A 72 1.98 0.81 7.66
N PHE A 73 2.39 2.05 7.96
CA PHE A 73 3.79 2.46 8.04
C PHE A 73 4.45 2.29 9.43
N ARG A 74 3.69 2.01 10.49
CA ARG A 74 4.25 1.73 11.83
C ARG A 74 5.05 0.43 11.79
N SER A 75 6.35 0.55 11.52
CA SER A 75 7.34 -0.40 12.01
C SER A 75 7.33 -0.29 13.53
N LYS A 76 7.29 -1.42 14.25
CA LYS A 76 7.58 -1.40 15.69
C LYS A 76 9.01 -0.88 15.83
N THR A 77 9.17 0.36 16.25
CA THR A 77 10.40 0.82 16.89
C THR A 77 10.59 -0.11 18.07
N THR A 78 11.48 -1.09 17.89
CA THR A 78 11.85 -2.03 18.93
C THR A 78 12.76 -1.22 19.85
N LYS A 79 12.27 -0.90 21.05
CA LYS A 79 13.07 -0.30 22.12
C LYS A 79 13.69 -1.42 22.95
#